data_AF-A0A0F9BLX9-F1
#
_entry.id   AF-A0A0F9BLX9-F1
#
_cell.length_a   1.000
_cell.length_b   1.000
_cell.length_c   1.000
_cell.angle_alpha   90.00
_cell.angle_beta   90.00
_cell.angle_gamma   90.00
#
_symmetry.space_group_name_H-M   'P 1'
#
loop_
_entity.id
_entity.type
_entity.pdbx_description
1 polymer ?
#
loop_
_entity_poly.entity_id
_entity_poly.type
_entity_poly.pdbx_seq_one_letter_code
_entity_poly.pdbx_strand_id
1 'polypeptide(L)'
;YQSEYKYRLKNSLFKIWDGSYSEYMHGYCNNSEYDVIFIDGGKGQLSRAEQYFATWPHTKMPLLVGVAKGTSRRPGLETLLIDGGRKTIPMDSDAPALHLIQHIRDESHRFAIAGHRNKRQKQRTQSLLEEISGVGSTRRQTLLKFLGGMQGVKAANIDQLKQVPGISSDMAEKIFNHLHDKG
;
A
#
# COMPACT_ATOMS: atom_id res chain seq x y z
N TYR A 1 4.19 -7.74 -6.50
CA TYR A 1 3.72 -8.53 -5.35
C TYR A 1 2.38 -7.96 -4.93
N GLN A 2 1.33 -8.58 -5.46
CA GLN A 2 -0.07 -8.34 -5.13
C GLN A 2 -0.48 -9.53 -4.26
N SER A 3 -0.80 -9.28 -3.00
CA SER A 3 -1.37 -10.32 -2.15
C SER A 3 -2.65 -9.74 -1.56
N GLU A 4 -3.77 -10.13 -2.14
CA GLU A 4 -5.09 -9.92 -1.58
C GLU A 4 -5.33 -10.99 -0.51
N TYR A 5 -5.64 -10.60 0.72
CA TYR A 5 -6.02 -11.58 1.74
C TYR A 5 -7.53 -11.59 1.90
N LYS A 6 -8.12 -12.75 1.58
CA LYS A 6 -9.51 -13.07 1.82
C LYS A 6 -9.59 -13.89 3.11
N TYR A 7 -10.39 -13.45 4.08
CA TYR A 7 -10.67 -14.21 5.29
C TYR A 7 -12.09 -14.77 5.24
N ARG A 8 -12.29 -16.01 5.69
CA ARG A 8 -13.60 -16.66 5.72
C ARG A 8 -13.95 -17.12 7.14
N LEU A 9 -15.10 -16.68 7.67
CA LEU A 9 -15.63 -17.13 8.96
C LEU A 9 -17.05 -17.66 8.78
N LYS A 10 -17.26 -18.95 9.08
CA LYS A 10 -18.57 -19.63 9.12
C LYS A 10 -19.50 -19.38 7.91
N ASN A 11 -18.96 -18.99 6.74
CA ASN A 11 -19.58 -18.67 5.44
C ASN A 11 -19.46 -17.21 4.98
N SER A 12 -18.90 -16.32 5.79
CA SER A 12 -18.79 -14.90 5.45
C SER A 12 -17.38 -14.50 5.02
N LEU A 13 -17.27 -13.70 3.95
CA LEU A 13 -16.01 -13.26 3.36
C LEU A 13 -15.70 -11.80 3.72
N PHE A 14 -14.48 -11.54 4.20
CA PHE A 14 -14.06 -10.23 4.67
C PHE A 14 -12.70 -9.78 4.11
N LYS A 15 -12.54 -8.45 3.95
CA LYS A 15 -11.32 -7.78 3.46
C LYS A 15 -11.03 -6.50 4.25
N ILE A 16 -9.79 -5.99 4.18
CA ILE A 16 -9.32 -4.89 5.03
C ILE A 16 -8.76 -3.74 4.18
N TRP A 17 -9.05 -2.51 4.60
CA TRP A 17 -8.57 -1.29 3.96
C TRP A 17 -7.85 -0.38 4.96
N ASP A 18 -6.62 0.02 4.61
CA ASP A 18 -5.71 0.78 5.46
C ASP A 18 -5.66 2.30 5.13
N GLY A 19 -6.48 2.76 4.18
CA GLY A 19 -6.49 4.16 3.76
C GLY A 19 -5.54 4.51 2.62
N SER A 20 -4.72 3.57 2.13
CA SER A 20 -3.75 3.86 1.07
C SER A 20 -4.34 3.69 -0.34
N TYR A 21 -4.66 4.83 -0.97
CA TYR A 21 -5.00 5.05 -2.40
C TYR A 21 -6.26 4.38 -3.01
N SER A 22 -6.92 5.16 -3.88
CA SER A 22 -8.10 4.81 -4.69
C SER A 22 -7.82 3.80 -5.81
N GLU A 23 -6.56 3.64 -6.23
CA GLU A 23 -6.16 2.79 -7.36
C GLU A 23 -6.28 1.29 -7.03
N TYR A 24 -6.11 0.91 -5.76
CA TYR A 24 -6.28 -0.47 -5.29
C TYR A 24 -7.74 -0.90 -5.20
N MET A 25 -8.67 0.06 -5.23
CA MET A 25 -10.07 -0.20 -4.97
C MET A 25 -10.85 -0.70 -6.20
N HIS A 26 -10.32 -0.54 -7.43
CA HIS A 26 -10.89 -1.15 -8.63
C HIS A 26 -10.99 -2.69 -8.54
N GLY A 27 -10.06 -3.35 -7.82
CA GLY A 27 -10.13 -4.79 -7.58
C GLY A 27 -11.24 -5.20 -6.60
N TYR A 28 -11.71 -4.29 -5.74
CA TYR A 28 -12.79 -4.55 -4.79
C TYR A 28 -14.14 -4.50 -5.49
N CYS A 29 -14.34 -3.53 -6.39
CA CYS A 29 -15.55 -3.36 -7.18
C CYS A 29 -15.81 -4.48 -8.19
N ASN A 30 -14.91 -5.46 -8.34
CA ASN A 30 -15.08 -6.60 -9.23
C ASN A 30 -15.49 -7.89 -8.50
N ASN A 31 -15.59 -7.88 -7.17
CA ASN A 31 -15.97 -9.06 -6.39
C ASN A 31 -17.09 -8.71 -5.39
N SER A 32 -18.28 -9.25 -5.63
CA SER A 32 -19.50 -9.05 -4.85
C SER A 32 -19.65 -10.01 -3.67
N GLU A 33 -18.66 -10.88 -3.42
CA GLU A 33 -18.78 -11.97 -2.45
C GLU A 33 -18.50 -11.53 -1.00
N TYR A 34 -17.97 -10.32 -0.79
CA TYR A 34 -17.66 -9.84 0.55
C TYR A 34 -18.92 -9.37 1.28
N ASP A 35 -19.05 -9.79 2.54
CA ASP A 35 -20.18 -9.38 3.39
C ASP A 35 -19.81 -8.21 4.30
N VAL A 36 -18.55 -8.11 4.73
CA VAL A 36 -18.03 -7.02 5.58
C VAL A 36 -16.65 -6.61 5.11
N ILE A 37 -16.38 -5.31 5.14
CA ILE A 37 -15.05 -4.74 4.93
C ILE A 37 -14.66 -3.96 6.18
N PHE A 38 -13.51 -4.33 6.76
CA PHE A 38 -12.93 -3.61 7.89
C PHE A 38 -12.07 -2.46 7.39
N ILE A 39 -12.24 -1.30 8.00
CA ILE A 39 -11.46 -0.09 7.74
C ILE A 39 -10.57 0.14 8.96
N ASP A 40 -9.24 0.02 8.80
CA ASP A 40 -8.29 0.28 9.89
C ASP A 40 -8.18 1.78 10.12
N GLY A 41 -9.14 2.31 10.90
CA GLY A 41 -9.33 3.73 10.98
C GLY A 41 -10.56 4.20 11.73
N GLY A 42 -10.48 5.45 12.19
CA GLY A 42 -11.61 6.14 12.82
C GLY A 42 -12.63 6.69 11.81
N LYS A 43 -13.56 7.51 12.31
CA LYS A 43 -14.71 8.04 11.54
C LYS A 43 -14.33 8.68 10.20
N GLY A 44 -13.21 9.43 10.13
CA GLY A 44 -12.76 10.06 8.89
C GLY A 44 -12.38 9.07 7.79
N GLN A 45 -11.69 7.98 8.14
CA GLN A 45 -11.32 6.93 7.19
C GLN A 45 -12.56 6.12 6.77
N LEU A 46 -13.46 5.82 7.70
CA LEU A 46 -14.74 5.16 7.38
C LEU A 46 -15.58 6.01 6.41
N SER A 47 -15.73 7.31 6.67
CA SER A 47 -16.49 8.22 5.78
C SER A 47 -15.88 8.29 4.37
N ARG A 48 -14.55 8.29 4.27
CA ARG A 48 -13.87 8.23 2.96
C ARG A 48 -14.12 6.92 2.24
N ALA A 49 -14.15 5.80 2.97
CA ALA A 49 -14.54 4.51 2.40
C ALA A 49 -15.99 4.56 1.91
N GLU A 50 -16.93 5.07 2.69
CA GLU A 50 -18.33 5.22 2.28
C GLU A 50 -18.49 6.04 1.00
N GLN A 51 -17.79 7.17 0.87
CA GLN A 51 -17.80 7.97 -0.37
C GLN A 51 -17.30 7.16 -1.57
N TYR A 52 -16.28 6.34 -1.37
CA TYR A 52 -15.76 5.48 -2.44
C TYR A 52 -16.77 4.39 -2.84
N PHE A 53 -17.39 3.74 -1.85
CA PHE A 53 -18.41 2.70 -2.08
C PHE A 53 -19.78 3.28 -2.47
N ALA A 54 -19.97 4.61 -2.51
CA ALA A 54 -21.22 5.23 -2.92
C ALA A 54 -21.63 4.87 -4.36
N THR A 55 -20.67 4.57 -5.22
CA THR A 55 -20.91 4.11 -6.60
C THR A 55 -20.70 2.60 -6.76
N TRP A 56 -20.94 1.82 -5.70
CA TRP A 56 -20.80 0.37 -5.71
C TRP A 56 -21.68 -0.27 -6.80
N PRO A 57 -21.10 -1.01 -7.76
CA PRO A 57 -21.83 -1.45 -8.94
C PRO A 57 -22.68 -2.72 -8.72
N HIS A 58 -22.59 -3.37 -7.56
CA HIS A 58 -23.29 -4.63 -7.29
C HIS A 58 -24.53 -4.43 -6.42
N THR A 59 -25.46 -5.39 -6.51
CA THR A 59 -26.75 -5.36 -5.80
C THR A 59 -26.61 -5.39 -4.28
N LYS A 60 -25.56 -6.04 -3.75
CA LYS A 60 -25.28 -6.14 -2.32
C LYS A 60 -24.01 -5.37 -1.99
N MET A 61 -24.15 -4.30 -1.21
CA MET A 61 -23.01 -3.59 -0.64
C MET A 61 -22.51 -4.33 0.61
N PRO A 62 -21.19 -4.55 0.78
CA PRO A 62 -20.65 -5.05 2.02
C PRO A 62 -20.90 -4.06 3.16
N LEU A 63 -21.04 -4.57 4.38
CA LEU A 63 -21.05 -3.74 5.57
C LEU A 63 -19.66 -3.13 5.78
N LEU A 64 -19.56 -1.80 5.87
CA LEU A 64 -18.31 -1.12 6.19
C LEU A 64 -18.20 -0.94 7.70
N VAL A 65 -17.10 -1.42 8.29
CA VAL A 65 -16.84 -1.34 9.73
C VAL A 65 -15.51 -0.65 9.99
N GLY A 66 -15.53 0.53 10.58
CA GLY A 66 -14.32 1.21 11.06
C GLY A 66 -13.81 0.58 12.35
N VAL A 67 -12.49 0.43 12.48
CA VAL A 67 -11.86 -0.04 13.72
C VAL A 67 -11.01 1.08 14.31
N ALA A 68 -11.61 1.81 15.25
CA ALA A 68 -10.94 2.90 15.94
C ALA A 68 -10.17 2.38 17.16
N LYS A 69 -9.05 3.05 17.50
CA LYS A 69 -8.48 2.94 18.85
C LYS A 69 -9.50 3.55 19.81
N GLY A 70 -9.87 2.82 20.86
CA GLY A 70 -10.86 3.33 21.83
C GLY A 70 -10.43 4.62 22.50
N THR A 71 -11.37 5.20 23.23
CA THR A 71 -11.28 6.52 23.87
C THR A 71 -10.05 6.72 24.75
N SER A 72 -9.45 5.65 25.28
CA SER A 72 -8.27 5.68 26.14
C SER A 72 -6.93 5.49 25.42
N ARG A 73 -6.90 5.26 24.10
CA ARG A 73 -5.70 4.89 23.31
C ARG A 73 -4.88 3.71 23.86
N ARG A 74 -5.39 2.97 24.85
CA ARG A 74 -4.77 1.74 25.34
C ARG A 74 -5.03 0.61 24.33
N PRO A 75 -4.02 -0.20 23.97
CA PRO A 75 -4.24 -1.43 23.21
C PRO A 75 -5.27 -2.31 23.94
N GLY A 76 -6.19 -2.96 23.21
CA GLY A 76 -7.21 -3.83 23.81
C GLY A 76 -8.55 -3.19 24.14
N LEU A 77 -8.78 -1.95 23.70
CA LEU A 77 -10.06 -1.26 23.81
C LEU A 77 -10.50 -0.74 22.45
N GLU A 78 -10.48 -1.60 21.43
CA GLU A 78 -10.94 -1.22 20.10
C GLU A 78 -12.43 -0.83 20.13
N THR A 79 -12.80 0.14 19.30
CA THR A 79 -14.20 0.52 19.10
C THR A 79 -14.56 0.33 17.64
N LEU A 80 -15.56 -0.50 17.39
CA LEU A 80 -16.13 -0.67 16.06
C LEU A 80 -17.04 0.50 15.75
N LEU A 81 -16.86 1.09 14.57
CA LEU A 81 -17.67 2.15 14.02
C LEU A 81 -18.52 1.55 12.91
N ILE A 82 -19.83 1.64 13.04
CA ILE A 82 -20.78 1.17 12.03
C ILE A 82 -21.73 2.31 11.66
N ASP A 83 -22.46 2.14 10.56
CA ASP A 83 -23.44 3.14 10.09
C ASP A 83 -22.78 4.52 9.88
N GLY A 84 -21.67 4.56 9.13
CA GLY A 84 -20.87 5.77 8.93
C GLY A 84 -20.23 6.35 10.19
N GLY A 85 -20.11 5.52 11.23
CA GLY A 85 -19.61 5.93 12.54
C GLY A 85 -20.63 6.74 13.35
N ARG A 86 -21.92 6.67 13.00
CA ARG A 86 -23.02 7.15 13.87
C ARG A 86 -23.22 6.24 15.07
N LYS A 87 -22.96 4.95 14.91
CA LYS A 87 -23.06 3.97 15.98
C LYS A 87 -21.68 3.40 16.30
N THR A 88 -21.40 3.30 17.58
CA THR A 88 -20.14 2.76 18.10
C THR A 88 -20.41 1.55 18.96
N ILE A 89 -19.58 0.53 18.82
CA ILE A 89 -19.62 -0.69 19.63
C ILE A 89 -18.25 -0.80 20.29
N PRO A 90 -18.12 -0.47 21.59
CA PRO A 90 -16.89 -0.74 22.32
C PRO A 90 -16.70 -2.27 22.40
N MET A 91 -15.46 -2.72 22.31
CA MET A 91 -15.12 -4.11 22.51
C MET A 91 -14.47 -4.31 23.86
N ASP A 92 -14.96 -5.28 24.62
CA ASP A 92 -14.35 -5.68 25.88
C ASP A 92 -13.01 -6.38 25.63
N SER A 93 -12.03 -6.13 26.51
CA SER A 93 -10.65 -6.60 26.34
C SER A 93 -10.51 -8.12 26.36
N ASP A 94 -11.47 -8.84 26.95
CA ASP A 94 -11.53 -10.30 27.05
C ASP A 94 -12.43 -10.92 25.97
N ALA A 95 -13.06 -10.12 25.12
CA ALA A 95 -13.94 -10.62 24.07
C ALA A 95 -13.13 -11.40 23.01
N PRO A 96 -13.47 -12.66 22.68
CA PRO A 96 -12.77 -13.43 21.65
C PRO A 96 -12.79 -12.75 20.26
N ALA A 97 -13.84 -11.98 19.97
CA ALA A 97 -13.96 -11.20 18.75
C ALA A 97 -12.86 -10.11 18.65
N LEU A 98 -12.39 -9.58 19.79
CA LEU A 98 -11.34 -8.56 19.81
C LEU A 98 -10.03 -9.09 19.27
N HIS A 99 -9.65 -10.31 19.63
CA HIS A 99 -8.42 -10.94 19.14
C HIS A 99 -8.42 -11.09 17.62
N LEU A 100 -9.56 -11.44 17.03
CA LEU A 100 -9.71 -11.49 15.57
C LEU A 100 -9.54 -10.09 14.95
N ILE A 101 -10.17 -9.08 15.52
CA ILE A 101 -10.08 -7.70 15.03
C ILE A 101 -8.64 -7.17 15.14
N GLN A 102 -7.95 -7.45 16.24
CA GLN A 102 -6.54 -7.11 16.41
C GLN A 102 -5.66 -7.80 15.36
N HIS A 103 -5.88 -9.10 15.11
CA HIS A 103 -5.17 -9.83 14.06
C HIS A 103 -5.37 -9.21 12.67
N ILE A 104 -6.62 -8.85 12.34
CA ILE A 104 -6.99 -8.16 11.10
C ILE A 104 -6.23 -6.83 11.00
N ARG A 105 -6.20 -6.04 12.06
CA ARG A 105 -5.47 -4.76 12.09
C ARG A 105 -3.97 -4.94 11.95
N ASP A 106 -3.36 -5.84 12.71
CA ASP A 106 -1.92 -6.07 12.67
C ASP A 106 -1.47 -6.47 11.28
N GLU A 107 -2.26 -7.31 10.61
CA GLU A 107 -2.00 -7.72 9.26
C GLU A 107 -2.14 -6.56 8.26
N SER A 108 -3.15 -5.72 8.44
CA SER A 108 -3.35 -4.51 7.62
C SER A 108 -2.22 -3.51 7.80
N HIS A 109 -1.80 -3.30 9.05
CA HIS A 109 -0.71 -2.42 9.39
C HIS A 109 0.63 -2.92 8.84
N ARG A 110 0.87 -4.23 8.90
CA ARG A 110 2.04 -4.89 8.30
C ARG A 110 2.11 -4.62 6.79
N PHE A 111 0.98 -4.70 6.08
CA PHE A 111 0.93 -4.37 4.65
C PHE A 111 1.09 -2.90 4.36
N ALA A 112 0.42 -2.02 5.11
CA ALA A 112 0.56 -0.58 4.96
C ALA A 112 2.05 -0.18 5.06
N ILE A 113 2.76 -0.69 6.07
CA ILE A 113 4.19 -0.44 6.28
C ILE A 113 5.01 -0.98 5.09
N ALA A 114 4.78 -2.22 4.66
CA ALA A 114 5.52 -2.83 3.55
C ALA A 114 5.26 -2.10 2.22
N GLY A 115 4.00 -1.75 1.94
CA GLY A 115 3.58 -1.00 0.76
C GLY A 115 4.14 0.42 0.73
N HIS A 116 4.08 1.15 1.85
CA HIS A 116 4.68 2.48 1.97
C HIS A 116 6.21 2.44 1.86
N ARG A 117 6.87 1.41 2.41
CA ARG A 117 8.32 1.23 2.28
C ARG A 117 8.70 1.01 0.81
N ASN A 118 7.99 0.13 0.10
CA ASN A 118 8.24 -0.14 -1.32
C ASN A 118 7.94 1.08 -2.21
N LYS A 119 6.88 1.85 -1.92
CA LYS A 119 6.54 3.07 -2.66
C LYS A 119 7.56 4.19 -2.43
N ARG A 120 7.98 4.42 -1.18
CA ARG A 120 9.04 5.38 -0.85
C ARG A 120 10.37 4.99 -1.51
N GLN A 121 10.70 3.69 -1.53
CA GLN A 121 11.88 3.20 -2.21
C GLN A 121 11.78 3.40 -3.73
N LYS A 122 10.61 3.19 -4.35
CA LYS A 122 10.37 3.48 -5.78
C LYS A 122 10.47 4.98 -6.11
N GLN A 123 9.87 5.85 -5.30
CA GLN A 123 9.94 7.30 -5.48
C GLN A 123 11.38 7.82 -5.35
N ARG A 124 12.12 7.34 -4.33
CA ARG A 124 13.55 7.65 -4.16
C ARG A 124 14.42 7.10 -5.30
N THR A 125 14.06 5.95 -5.85
CA THR A 125 14.73 5.34 -7.01
C THR A 125 14.49 6.16 -8.28
N GLN A 126 13.26 6.63 -8.50
CA GLN A 126 12.93 7.48 -9.64
C GLN A 126 13.62 8.84 -9.54
N SER A 127 13.60 9.49 -8.37
CA SER A 127 14.18 10.83 -8.20
C SER A 127 15.69 10.86 -8.49
N LEU A 128 16.45 9.86 -8.03
CA LEU A 128 17.91 9.82 -8.21
C LEU A 128 18.34 9.75 -9.67
N LEU A 129 17.61 9.02 -10.53
CA LEU A 129 17.92 8.98 -11.96
C LEU A 129 17.24 10.13 -12.73
N GLU A 130 16.19 10.73 -12.18
CA GLU A 130 15.53 11.93 -12.73
C GLU A 130 16.39 13.19 -12.62
N GLU A 131 17.19 13.30 -11.56
CA GLU A 131 18.11 14.42 -11.34
C GLU A 131 19.24 14.45 -12.39
N ILE A 132 19.47 13.36 -13.13
CA ILE A 132 20.52 13.26 -14.14
C ILE A 132 20.00 13.79 -15.48
N SER A 133 20.48 14.98 -15.88
CA SER A 133 20.13 15.57 -17.18
C SER A 133 20.39 14.62 -18.34
N GLY A 134 19.36 14.39 -19.17
CA GLY A 134 19.40 13.44 -20.29
C GLY A 134 18.97 12.00 -19.97
N VAL A 135 18.66 11.68 -18.71
CA VAL A 135 18.12 10.37 -18.30
C VAL A 135 16.59 10.44 -18.14
N GLY A 136 15.90 10.42 -19.29
CA GLY A 136 14.44 10.37 -19.36
C GLY A 136 13.84 9.02 -18.94
N SER A 137 12.51 8.95 -18.88
CA SER A 137 11.74 7.77 -18.43
C SER A 137 12.14 6.46 -19.11
N THR A 138 12.37 6.48 -20.43
CA THR A 138 12.79 5.31 -21.21
C THR A 138 14.15 4.77 -20.75
N ARG A 139 15.17 5.63 -20.65
CA ARG A 139 16.51 5.22 -20.21
C ARG A 139 16.49 4.69 -18.78
N ARG A 140 15.70 5.29 -17.89
CA ARG A 140 15.53 4.80 -16.51
C ARG A 140 14.97 3.38 -16.47
N GLN A 141 13.90 3.12 -17.22
CA GLN A 141 13.30 1.78 -17.26
C GLN A 141 14.30 0.77 -17.81
N THR A 142 15.06 1.11 -18.84
CA THR A 142 16.09 0.23 -19.40
C THR A 142 17.20 -0.06 -18.40
N LEU A 143 17.74 0.96 -17.72
CA LEU A 143 18.75 0.80 -16.67
C LEU A 143 18.28 -0.13 -15.55
N LEU A 144 17.08 0.11 -15.02
CA LEU A 144 16.51 -0.70 -13.94
C LEU A 144 16.24 -2.13 -14.39
N LYS A 145 15.76 -2.33 -15.62
CA LYS A 145 15.49 -3.67 -16.16
C LYS A 145 16.78 -4.44 -16.40
N PHE A 146 17.79 -3.80 -17.00
CA PHE A 146 19.04 -4.45 -17.37
C PHE A 146 19.89 -4.81 -16.15
N LEU A 147 19.92 -3.94 -15.14
CA LEU A 147 20.78 -4.10 -13.95
C LEU A 147 20.04 -4.68 -12.74
N GLY A 148 18.79 -5.14 -12.89
CA GLY A 148 18.06 -5.79 -11.80
C GLY A 148 17.57 -4.84 -10.69
N GLY A 149 17.31 -3.58 -11.04
CA GLY A 149 16.79 -2.54 -10.15
C GLY A 149 17.85 -1.56 -9.67
N MET A 150 17.45 -0.59 -8.83
CA MET A 150 18.31 0.54 -8.43
C MET A 150 19.60 0.10 -7.73
N GLN A 151 19.54 -0.99 -6.98
CA GLN A 151 20.69 -1.49 -6.25
C GLN A 151 21.78 -2.00 -7.19
N GLY A 152 21.39 -2.65 -8.29
CA GLY A 152 22.32 -3.01 -9.35
C GLY A 152 22.81 -1.79 -10.13
N VAL A 153 21.94 -0.79 -10.38
CA VAL A 153 22.37 0.48 -11.01
C VAL A 153 23.43 1.20 -10.16
N LYS A 154 23.29 1.21 -8.83
CA LYS A 154 24.28 1.79 -7.92
C LYS A 154 25.57 0.99 -7.81
N ALA A 155 25.50 -0.34 -7.96
CA ALA A 155 26.67 -1.20 -7.89
C ALA A 155 27.42 -1.32 -9.22
N ALA A 156 26.79 -0.88 -10.33
CA ALA A 156 27.34 -1.00 -11.66
C ALA A 156 28.55 -0.07 -11.86
N ASN A 157 29.62 -0.63 -12.43
CA ASN A 157 30.73 0.18 -12.93
C ASN A 157 30.39 0.82 -14.28
N ILE A 158 31.25 1.73 -14.75
CA ILE A 158 31.06 2.44 -16.02
C ILE A 158 30.87 1.48 -17.20
N ASP A 159 31.63 0.37 -17.26
CA ASP A 159 31.54 -0.59 -18.37
C ASP A 159 30.22 -1.34 -18.38
N GLN A 160 29.70 -1.71 -17.21
CA GLN A 160 28.37 -2.32 -17.07
C GLN A 160 27.26 -1.35 -17.46
N LEU A 161 27.40 -0.06 -17.15
CA LEU A 161 26.45 0.98 -17.57
C LEU A 161 26.45 1.17 -19.10
N LYS A 162 27.62 1.05 -19.76
CA LYS A 162 27.74 1.12 -21.23
C LYS A 162 27.06 -0.04 -21.96
N GLN A 163 26.91 -1.20 -21.31
CA GLN A 163 26.20 -2.35 -21.88
C GLN A 163 24.69 -2.15 -21.94
N VAL A 164 24.15 -1.16 -21.23
CA VAL A 164 22.71 -0.89 -21.18
C VAL A 164 22.27 -0.25 -22.50
N PRO A 165 21.26 -0.83 -23.20
CA PRO A 165 20.80 -0.28 -24.48
C PRO A 165 20.36 1.19 -24.39
N GLY A 166 20.88 2.02 -25.29
CA GLY A 166 20.55 3.45 -25.36
C GLY A 166 21.32 4.35 -24.38
N ILE A 167 22.35 3.81 -23.72
CA ILE A 167 23.31 4.54 -22.88
C ILE A 167 24.64 4.66 -23.64
N SER A 168 25.07 5.89 -23.94
CA SER A 168 26.39 6.17 -24.53
C SER A 168 27.50 6.18 -23.48
N SER A 169 28.77 6.20 -23.91
CA SER A 169 29.92 6.33 -22.99
C SER A 169 29.78 7.53 -22.06
N ASP A 170 29.54 8.71 -22.62
CA ASP A 170 29.38 9.95 -21.86
C ASP A 170 28.20 9.89 -20.89
N MET A 171 27.12 9.18 -21.26
CA MET A 171 25.96 9.02 -20.40
C MET A 171 26.26 8.06 -19.25
N ALA A 172 27.00 6.97 -19.51
CA ALA A 172 27.43 6.03 -18.48
C ALA A 172 28.31 6.72 -17.43
N GLU A 173 29.26 7.56 -17.85
CA GLU A 173 30.10 8.37 -16.95
C GLU A 173 29.27 9.36 -16.13
N LYS A 174 28.36 10.11 -16.76
CA LYS A 174 27.45 11.02 -16.04
C LYS A 174 26.62 10.31 -14.99
N ILE A 175 26.09 9.13 -15.32
CA ILE A 175 25.31 8.32 -14.38
C ILE A 175 26.21 7.83 -13.24
N PHE A 176 27.37 7.28 -13.56
CA PHE A 176 28.31 6.77 -12.57
C PHE A 176 28.72 7.86 -11.58
N ASN A 177 29.17 9.01 -12.08
CA ASN A 177 29.60 10.14 -11.28
C ASN A 177 28.44 10.64 -10.40
N HIS A 178 27.25 10.87 -10.95
CA HIS A 178 26.12 11.34 -10.14
C HIS A 178 25.76 10.38 -8.99
N LEU A 179 25.92 9.07 -9.18
CA LEU A 179 25.61 8.07 -8.16
C LEU A 179 26.72 7.86 -7.13
N HIS A 180 27.96 8.24 -7.44
CA HIS A 180 29.15 7.98 -6.62
C HIS A 180 29.86 9.24 -6.11
N ASP A 181 29.61 10.43 -6.67
CA ASP A 181 30.21 11.72 -6.25
C ASP A 181 29.51 12.39 -5.06
N LYS A 182 28.61 11.69 -4.34
CA LYS A 182 28.16 12.16 -3.02
C LYS A 182 29.08 11.60 -1.94
N GLY A 183 30.28 12.18 -1.87
CA GLY A 183 31.08 12.30 -0.64
C GLY A 183 30.63 13.52 0.15
#